data_AF-A0A3B0CAU1-F1
#
_entry.id   AF-A0A3B0CAU1-F1
#
_cell.length_a   1.000
_cell.length_b   1.000
_cell.length_c   1.000
_cell.angle_alpha   90.00
_cell.angle_beta   90.00
_cell.angle_gamma   90.00
#
_symmetry.space_group_name_H-M   'P 1'
#
loop_
_entity.id
_entity.type
_entity.pdbx_description
1 polymer ?
#
loop_
_entity_poly.entity_id
_entity_poly.type
_entity_poly.pdbx_seq_one_letter_code
_entity_poly.pdbx_strand_id
1 'polypeptide(L)' 'MTKEILALHERVQGIYGYRRHAVQLRRDTNKPINSKRIRRLMKLAGIQSVIRRKKKQYACSAPQHIAENY' A
#
# COMPACT_ATOMS: atom_id res chain seq x y z
N MET A 1 -14.04 -10.32 -10.02
CA MET A 1 -12.84 -10.40 -9.15
C MET A 1 -11.72 -9.43 -9.55
N THR A 2 -10.96 -9.63 -10.63
CA THR A 2 -9.84 -8.70 -10.97
C THR A 2 -10.33 -7.29 -11.28
N LYS A 3 -11.43 -7.17 -12.03
CA LYS A 3 -12.10 -5.88 -12.31
C LYS A 3 -12.57 -5.17 -11.03
N GLU A 4 -13.16 -5.90 -10.08
CA GLU A 4 -13.57 -5.36 -8.78
C GLU A 4 -12.38 -4.86 -7.95
N ILE A 5 -11.25 -5.60 -7.98
CA ILE A 5 -10.02 -5.18 -7.31
C ILE A 5 -9.49 -3.88 -7.93
N LEU A 6 -9.47 -3.78 -9.26
CA LEU A 6 -9.02 -2.57 -9.96
C LEU A 6 -9.93 -1.37 -9.69
N ALA A 7 -11.25 -1.55 -9.82
CA ALA A 7 -12.23 -0.51 -9.53
C ALA A 7 -12.13 -0.03 -8.07
N LEU A 8 -11.96 -0.95 -7.11
CA LEU A 8 -11.76 -0.59 -5.72
C LEU A 8 -10.43 0.14 -5.52
N HIS A 9 -9.36 -0.31 -6.19
CA HIS A 9 -8.03 0.30 -6.10
C HIS A 9 -8.05 1.75 -6.61
N GLU A 10 -8.70 2.00 -7.75
CA GLU A 10 -8.91 3.36 -8.29
C GLU A 10 -9.76 4.22 -7.35
N ARG A 11 -10.89 3.68 -6.85
CA ARG A 11 -11.77 4.39 -5.91
C ARG A 11 -11.06 4.84 -4.64
N VAL A 12 -10.14 4.03 -4.12
CA VAL A 12 -9.36 4.34 -2.91
C VAL A 12 -7.98 4.90 -3.23
N GLN A 13 -7.73 5.33 -4.48
CA GLN A 13 -6.50 5.94 -4.96
C GLN A 13 -5.23 5.13 -4.62
N GLY A 14 -5.35 3.81 -4.66
CA GLY A 14 -4.27 2.88 -4.37
C GLY A 14 -3.81 2.87 -2.91
N ILE A 15 -4.53 3.49 -1.99
CA ILE A 15 -4.19 3.48 -0.55
C ILE A 15 -4.23 2.04 -0.03
N TYR A 16 -5.24 1.26 -0.45
CA TYR A 16 -5.45 -0.08 0.09
C TYR A 16 -4.45 -1.10 -0.45
N GLY A 17 -3.95 -1.97 0.43
CA GLY A 17 -3.25 -3.19 0.06
C GLY A 17 -4.19 -4.39 0.00
N TYR A 18 -3.65 -5.56 -0.32
CA TYR A 18 -4.42 -6.79 -0.51
C TYR A 18 -5.28 -7.18 0.71
N ARG A 19 -4.81 -6.89 1.93
CA ARG A 19 -5.57 -7.19 3.17
C ARG A 19 -6.84 -6.36 3.26
N ARG A 20 -6.75 -5.06 2.98
CA ARG A 20 -7.90 -4.14 3.01
C ARG A 20 -8.86 -4.38 1.86
N HIS A 21 -8.35 -4.67 0.66
CA HIS A 21 -9.17 -5.14 -0.46
C HIS A 21 -9.96 -6.40 -0.07
N ALA A 22 -9.33 -7.36 0.62
CA ALA A 22 -10.00 -8.57 1.04
C ALA A 22 -11.13 -8.31 2.04
N VAL A 23 -10.94 -7.41 2.99
CA VAL A 23 -12.01 -7.03 3.94
C VAL A 23 -13.17 -6.36 3.20
N GLN A 24 -12.87 -5.39 2.33
CA GLN A 24 -13.90 -4.66 1.60
C GLN A 24 -14.69 -5.59 0.68
N LEU A 25 -14.01 -6.41 -0.13
CA LEU A 25 -14.68 -7.36 -1.01
C LEU A 25 -15.52 -8.38 -0.24
N ARG A 26 -15.06 -8.85 0.93
CA ARG A 26 -15.89 -9.74 1.77
C ARG A 26 -17.17 -9.04 2.24
N ARG A 27 -17.10 -7.76 2.60
CA ARG A 27 -18.28 -6.96 3.00
C ARG A 27 -19.22 -6.74 1.83
N ASP A 28 -18.69 -6.40 0.66
CA ASP A 28 -19.49 -6.08 -0.53
C ASP A 28 -20.16 -7.32 -1.12
N THR A 29 -19.49 -8.48 -1.11
CA THR A 29 -20.00 -9.72 -1.70
C THR A 29 -20.60 -10.72 -0.71
N ASN A 30 -20.51 -10.47 0.61
CA ASN A 30 -20.87 -11.41 1.69
C ASN A 30 -20.31 -12.84 1.54
N LYS A 31 -19.19 -12.98 0.82
CA LYS A 31 -18.55 -14.27 0.52
C LYS A 31 -17.19 -14.36 1.21
N PRO A 32 -16.78 -15.53 1.72
CA PRO A 32 -15.45 -15.72 2.27
C PRO A 32 -14.39 -15.70 1.16
N ILE A 33 -13.72 -14.56 0.99
CA ILE A 33 -12.63 -14.40 0.01
C ILE A 33 -11.28 -14.57 0.70
N ASN A 34 -10.46 -15.50 0.18
CA ASN A 34 -9.09 -15.73 0.67
C ASN A 34 -8.17 -14.55 0.31
N SER A 35 -7.50 -13.98 1.32
CA SER A 35 -6.56 -12.87 1.14
C SER A 35 -5.35 -13.23 0.26
N LYS A 36 -4.93 -14.51 0.23
CA LYS A 36 -3.86 -15.00 -0.65
C LYS A 36 -4.25 -14.88 -2.13
N ARG A 37 -5.51 -15.10 -2.47
CA ARG A 37 -6.03 -14.99 -3.85
C ARG A 37 -5.94 -13.55 -4.35
N ILE A 38 -6.37 -12.59 -3.52
CA ILE A 38 -6.28 -11.16 -3.85
C ILE A 38 -4.83 -10.74 -4.01
N ARG A 39 -3.93 -11.19 -3.12
CA ARG A 39 -2.49 -10.93 -3.27
C ARG A 39 -1.94 -11.41 -4.61
N ARG A 40 -2.31 -12.62 -5.06
CA ARG A 40 -1.89 -13.16 -6.36
C ARG A 40 -2.46 -12.35 -7.52
N LEU A 41 -3.75 -12.03 -7.49
CA LEU A 41 -4.41 -11.24 -8.53
C LEU A 41 -3.84 -9.82 -8.63
N MET A 42 -3.59 -9.15 -7.49
CA MET A 42 -2.93 -7.85 -7.46
C MET A 42 -1.51 -7.92 -8.05
N LYS A 43 -0.76 -8.98 -7.73
CA LYS A 43 0.59 -9.20 -8.30
C LYS A 43 0.53 -9.39 -9.83
N LEU A 44 -0.42 -10.19 -10.33
CA LEU A 44 -0.61 -10.40 -11.77
C LEU A 44 -1.06 -9.12 -12.49
N ALA A 45 -1.88 -8.29 -11.84
CA ALA A 45 -2.32 -7.00 -12.37
C ALA A 45 -1.28 -5.87 -12.18
N GLY A 46 -0.13 -6.13 -11.57
CA GLY A 46 0.92 -5.13 -11.36
C GLY A 46 0.59 -4.04 -10.33
N ILE A 47 -0.52 -4.16 -9.59
CA ILE A 47 -0.99 -3.14 -8.65
C ILE A 47 -0.54 -3.45 -7.22
N GLN A 48 -0.18 -2.39 -6.49
CA GLN A 48 0.20 -2.46 -5.08
C GLN A 48 -0.33 -1.25 -4.30
N SER A 49 -0.17 -1.28 -2.99
CA SER A 49 -0.52 -0.17 -2.11
C SER A 49 0.49 0.96 -2.24
N VAL A 50 0.02 2.17 -2.57
CA VAL A 50 0.84 3.36 -2.80
C VAL A 50 1.48 3.87 -1.50
N ILE A 51 0.81 3.71 -0.36
CA ILE A 51 1.30 4.23 0.94
C ILE A 51 2.46 3.44 1.55
N ARG A 52 2.68 2.18 1.12
CA ARG A 52 3.77 1.33 1.63
C ARG A 52 5.09 1.50 0.88
N ARG A 53 5.31 2.65 0.23
CA ARG A 53 6.59 3.00 -0.37
C ARG A 53 7.67 3.02 0.72
N LYS A 54 8.85 2.48 0.39
CA LYS A 54 10.01 2.51 1.31
C LYS A 54 10.32 3.97 1.64
N LYS A 55 10.45 4.29 2.93
CA LYS A 55 10.86 5.63 3.37
C LYS A 55 12.23 5.94 2.75
N LYS A 56 12.38 7.13 2.15
CA LYS A 56 13.69 7.60 1.70
C LYS A 56 14.64 7.59 2.90
N GLN A 57 15.84 7.06 2.72
CA GLN A 57 16.88 7.22 3.73
C GLN A 57 17.27 8.70 3.76
N TYR A 58 17.37 9.29 4.95
CA TYR A 58 17.96 10.61 5.09
C TYR A 58 19.42 10.52 4.66
N ALA A 59 19.87 11.41 3.78
CA ALA A 59 21.29 11.60 3.58
C ALA A 59 21.84 12.18 4.89
N CYS A 60 22.79 11.50 5.53
CA CYS A 60 23.49 12.10 6.68
C CYS A 60 24.19 13.37 6.21
N SER A 61 23.74 14.53 6.66
CA SER A 61 24.52 15.76 6.62
C SER A 61 25.55 15.72 7.74
N ALA A 62 26.78 16.18 7.47
CA ALA A 62 27.76 16.39 8.53
C ALA A 62 27.17 17.35 9.58
N PRO A 63 27.25 17.05 10.88
CA PRO A 63 26.81 17.97 11.91
C PRO A 63 27.68 19.24 11.82
N GLN A 64 27.08 20.38 11.53
CA GLN A 64 27.75 21.67 11.67
C GLN A 64 27.88 21.94 13.17
N HIS A 65 29.04 21.60 13.75
CA HIS A 65 29.39 21.91 15.12
C HIS A 65 29.71 23.42 15.19
N ILE A 66 28.70 24.23 15.52
CA ILE A 66 28.91 25.65 15.84
C ILE A 66 28.99 25.75 17.36
N ALA A 67 30.22 25.75 17.88
CA ALA A 67 30.51 26.26 19.20
C ALA A 67 30.99 27.71 19.04
N GLU A 68 30.04 28.64 19.00
CA GLU A 68 30.29 30.04 19.36
C GLU A 68 29.77 30.21 20.80
N ASN A 69 30.47 30.71 21.81
CA ASN A 69 31.87 31.01 22.06
C ASN A 69 32.00 31.14 23.60
N TYR A 70 33.23 31.31 24.07
CA TYR A 70 33.69 31.51 25.46
C TYR A 70 33.00 32.63 26.25
#